data_AF-A0A844WPL9-F1
#
_entry.id   AF-A0A844WPL9-F1
#
_cell.length_a   1.000
_cell.length_b   1.000
_cell.length_c   1.000
_cell.angle_alpha   90.00
_cell.angle_beta   90.00
_cell.angle_gamma   90.00
#
_symmetry.space_group_name_H-M   'P 1'
#
loop_
_entity.id
_entity.type
_entity.pdbx_description
1 polymer ?
#
loop_
_entity_poly.entity_id
_entity_poly.type
_entity_poly.pdbx_seq_one_letter_code
_entity_poly.pdbx_strand_id
1 'polypeptide(L)'
;MKKLWLFCISILLMGCDYPNDKLAVDLGKERAEKHLKDPKFSRVYFVEENNSSDDAFRSYVCGYADFKDMYGNYYGFPLRFFVKVDITKNGSLIDTETSNFTIEPLINKEWFEKKWKANCKKNN
;
A
#
# COMPACT_ATOMS: atom_id res chain seq x y z
N MET A 1 27.89 21.23 -42.93
CA MET A 1 28.56 21.60 -41.67
C MET A 1 27.58 22.37 -40.80
N LYS A 2 27.61 22.08 -39.48
CA LYS A 2 26.93 22.77 -38.35
C LYS A 2 25.39 22.78 -38.41
N LYS A 3 24.72 21.81 -37.76
CA LYS A 3 24.41 21.74 -36.31
C LYS A 3 23.69 23.00 -35.82
N LEU A 4 22.39 22.89 -35.52
CA LEU A 4 21.92 23.19 -34.17
C LEU A 4 20.60 22.45 -33.90
N TRP A 5 20.67 21.68 -32.82
CA TRP A 5 19.74 20.69 -32.35
C TRP A 5 18.91 21.40 -31.28
N LEU A 6 17.61 21.62 -31.52
CA LEU A 6 16.74 22.20 -30.51
C LEU A 6 16.15 21.08 -29.67
N PHE A 7 16.57 21.14 -28.41
CA PHE A 7 16.36 20.19 -27.34
C PHE A 7 14.88 19.93 -27.05
N CYS A 8 14.52 18.65 -27.04
CA CYS A 8 13.36 18.12 -26.34
C CYS A 8 13.51 18.39 -24.84
N ILE A 9 12.79 19.36 -24.30
CA ILE A 9 12.53 19.43 -22.85
C ILE A 9 11.29 18.56 -22.60
N SER A 10 11.50 17.26 -22.69
CA SER A 10 10.63 16.30 -22.03
C SER A 10 10.92 16.42 -20.54
N ILE A 11 10.07 17.17 -19.84
CA ILE A 11 9.91 17.04 -18.39
C ILE A 11 9.36 15.64 -18.17
N LEU A 12 10.26 14.67 -18.15
CA LEU A 12 10.07 13.43 -17.43
C LEU A 12 9.90 13.87 -15.97
N LEU A 13 8.65 14.00 -15.54
CA LEU A 13 8.28 13.72 -14.17
C LEU A 13 8.64 12.25 -13.92
N MET A 14 9.94 11.99 -13.76
CA MET A 14 10.42 10.89 -12.95
C MET A 14 9.95 11.22 -11.54
N GLY A 15 8.70 10.84 -11.24
CA GLY A 15 8.38 10.49 -9.87
C GLY A 15 9.46 9.50 -9.47
N CYS A 16 10.17 9.81 -8.39
CA CYS A 16 11.09 8.87 -7.78
C CYS A 16 10.25 7.67 -7.35
N ASP A 17 10.07 6.69 -8.23
CA ASP A 17 9.63 5.36 -7.85
C ASP A 17 10.76 4.84 -6.97
N TYR A 18 10.60 5.02 -5.66
CA TYR A 18 11.45 4.36 -4.71
C TYR A 18 11.24 2.86 -5.00
N PRO A 19 12.31 2.08 -5.20
CA PRO A 19 12.20 0.66 -5.54
C PRO A 19 11.42 -0.17 -4.50
N ASN A 20 11.06 0.45 -3.38
CA ASN A 20 10.30 -0.11 -2.27
C ASN A 20 8.77 -0.03 -2.45
N ASP A 21 8.25 0.91 -3.24
CA ASP A 21 6.81 1.26 -3.23
C ASP A 21 5.96 0.14 -3.84
N LYS A 22 6.37 -0.33 -5.03
CA LYS A 22 5.73 -1.43 -5.72
C LYS A 22 5.85 -2.73 -4.92
N LEU A 23 7.04 -3.00 -4.37
CA LEU A 23 7.29 -4.17 -3.53
C LEU A 23 6.39 -4.15 -2.30
N ALA A 24 6.32 -3.02 -1.59
CA ALA A 24 5.43 -2.84 -0.45
C ALA A 24 3.97 -3.08 -0.82
N VAL A 25 3.49 -2.47 -1.91
CA VAL A 25 2.12 -2.66 -2.39
C VAL A 25 1.82 -4.12 -2.72
N ASP A 26 2.71 -4.80 -3.45
CA ASP A 26 2.52 -6.21 -3.84
C ASP A 26 2.47 -7.11 -2.59
N LEU A 27 3.35 -6.88 -1.61
CA LEU A 27 3.34 -7.59 -0.33
C LEU A 27 2.09 -7.31 0.52
N GLY A 28 1.63 -6.06 0.54
CA GLY A 28 0.41 -5.69 1.23
C GLY A 28 -0.82 -6.40 0.66
N LYS A 29 -0.87 -6.56 -0.68
CA LYS A 29 -1.92 -7.34 -1.35
C LYS A 29 -1.82 -8.83 -1.03
N GLU A 30 -0.62 -9.42 -1.12
CA GLU A 30 -0.40 -10.84 -0.78
C GLU A 30 -0.87 -11.13 0.66
N ARG A 31 -0.57 -10.24 1.61
CA ARG A 31 -1.06 -10.38 2.98
C ARG A 31 -2.57 -10.26 3.09
N ALA A 32 -3.17 -9.31 2.38
CA ALA A 32 -4.64 -9.18 2.34
C ALA A 32 -5.30 -10.43 1.73
N GLU A 33 -4.71 -11.05 0.72
CA GLU A 33 -5.18 -12.29 0.09
C GLU A 33 -5.20 -13.48 1.04
N LYS A 34 -4.37 -13.49 2.11
CA LYS A 34 -4.42 -14.51 3.17
C LYS A 34 -5.69 -14.40 4.04
N HIS A 35 -6.34 -13.24 4.05
CA HIS A 35 -7.50 -12.95 4.88
C HIS A 35 -8.79 -12.72 4.09
N LEU A 36 -8.68 -12.44 2.78
CA LEU A 36 -9.81 -12.14 1.91
C LEU A 36 -9.96 -13.21 0.83
N LYS A 37 -11.20 -13.64 0.58
CA LYS A 37 -11.52 -14.58 -0.50
C LYS A 37 -11.64 -13.84 -1.82
N ASP A 38 -10.75 -14.13 -2.77
CA ASP A 38 -10.78 -13.59 -4.14
C ASP A 38 -10.89 -12.04 -4.20
N PRO A 39 -9.97 -11.31 -3.55
CA PRO A 39 -10.06 -9.86 -3.45
C PRO A 39 -9.75 -9.14 -4.78
N LYS A 40 -10.50 -8.07 -5.04
CA LYS A 40 -10.30 -7.10 -6.10
C LYS A 40 -9.84 -5.79 -5.49
N PHE A 41 -8.56 -5.49 -5.66
CA PHE A 41 -7.95 -4.30 -5.09
C PHE A 41 -8.13 -3.06 -5.97
N SER A 42 -8.33 -1.90 -5.35
CA SER A 42 -8.37 -0.61 -6.04
C SER A 42 -7.75 0.51 -5.20
N ARG A 43 -7.13 1.49 -5.87
CA ARG A 43 -6.46 2.65 -5.25
C ARG A 43 -5.55 2.25 -4.09
N VAL A 44 -4.71 1.23 -4.31
CA VAL A 44 -3.73 0.79 -3.31
C VAL A 44 -2.48 1.65 -3.43
N TYR A 45 -2.00 2.15 -2.30
CA TYR A 45 -0.81 2.97 -2.18
C TYR A 45 -0.07 2.65 -0.90
N PHE A 46 1.23 2.92 -0.88
CA PHE A 46 2.05 2.81 0.33
C PHE A 46 2.13 4.19 1.02
N VAL A 47 2.37 4.16 2.32
CA VAL A 47 2.65 5.31 3.17
C VAL A 47 3.83 4.93 4.07
N GLU A 48 4.93 5.67 3.97
CA GLU A 48 6.08 5.46 4.84
C GLU A 48 5.82 6.01 6.26
N GLU A 49 6.25 5.27 7.28
CA GLU A 49 6.24 5.74 8.66
C GLU A 49 7.47 6.63 8.91
N ASN A 50 7.28 7.81 9.51
CA ASN A 50 8.34 8.80 9.76
C ASN A 50 9.52 8.29 10.64
N ASN A 51 9.49 7.05 11.13
CA ASN A 51 10.49 6.43 11.99
C ASN A 51 11.10 5.16 11.35
N SER A 52 11.30 5.17 10.02
CA SER A 52 12.14 4.17 9.35
C SER A 52 13.56 4.21 9.95
N SER A 53 14.09 3.06 10.37
CA SER A 53 15.47 2.96 10.86
C SER A 53 16.43 2.78 9.69
N ASP A 54 17.73 2.92 9.96
CA ASP A 54 18.77 2.71 8.97
C ASP A 54 18.83 1.28 8.40
N ASP A 55 18.05 0.32 8.91
CA ASP A 55 18.07 -1.06 8.42
C ASP A 55 16.71 -1.53 7.90
N ALA A 56 15.63 -0.80 8.19
CA ALA A 56 14.27 -1.20 7.87
C ALA A 56 13.36 0.00 7.56
N PHE A 57 12.65 -0.10 6.43
CA PHE A 57 11.54 0.74 6.07
C PHE A 57 10.27 0.19 6.69
N ARG A 58 9.63 0.98 7.55
CA ARG A 58 8.31 0.66 8.11
C ARG A 58 7.28 1.42 7.32
N SER A 59 6.26 0.71 6.84
CA SER A 59 5.25 1.32 5.98
C SER A 59 3.87 0.73 6.22
N TYR A 60 2.87 1.45 5.74
CA TYR A 60 1.51 0.97 5.63
C TYR A 60 1.10 0.92 4.16
N VAL A 61 0.51 -0.19 3.75
CA VAL A 61 -0.17 -0.31 2.46
C VAL A 61 -1.64 -0.10 2.71
N CYS A 62 -2.22 0.90 2.08
CA CYS A 62 -3.60 1.29 2.26
C CYS A 62 -4.33 1.25 0.92
N GLY A 63 -5.63 0.95 0.93
CA GLY A 63 -6.43 0.98 -0.28
C GLY A 63 -7.84 0.47 -0.05
N TYR A 64 -8.46 0.00 -1.12
CA TYR A 64 -9.80 -0.57 -1.09
C TYR A 64 -9.80 -1.98 -1.66
N ALA A 65 -10.61 -2.86 -1.10
CA ALA A 65 -10.79 -4.24 -1.54
C ALA A 65 -12.28 -4.60 -1.57
N ASP A 66 -12.76 -5.10 -2.70
CA ASP A 66 -14.01 -5.86 -2.80
C ASP A 66 -13.66 -7.34 -2.81
N PHE A 67 -14.36 -8.18 -2.06
CA PHE A 67 -14.00 -9.58 -1.88
C PHE A 67 -15.26 -10.43 -1.72
N LYS A 68 -15.12 -11.74 -1.92
CA LYS A 68 -16.24 -12.67 -1.83
C LYS A 68 -16.57 -12.97 -0.37
N ASP A 69 -17.87 -13.06 -0.09
CA ASP A 69 -18.38 -13.61 1.16
C ASP A 69 -18.27 -15.15 1.20
N MET A 70 -18.80 -15.74 2.27
CA MET A 70 -18.84 -17.21 2.44
C MET A 70 -19.64 -17.92 1.34
N TYR A 71 -20.62 -17.23 0.73
CA TYR A 71 -21.47 -17.74 -0.35
C TYR A 71 -20.85 -17.53 -1.75
N GLY A 72 -19.72 -16.84 -1.84
CA GLY A 72 -19.02 -16.60 -3.10
C GLY A 72 -19.47 -15.35 -3.85
N ASN A 73 -20.29 -14.49 -3.23
CA ASN A 73 -20.76 -13.24 -3.80
C ASN A 73 -19.86 -12.08 -3.39
N TYR A 74 -19.61 -11.16 -4.30
CA TYR A 74 -18.98 -9.89 -3.97
C TYR A 74 -19.97 -8.99 -3.21
N TYR A 75 -19.47 -8.20 -2.26
CA TYR A 75 -20.28 -7.21 -1.55
C TYR A 75 -20.79 -6.11 -2.49
N GLY A 76 -20.13 -5.90 -3.63
CA GLY A 76 -20.51 -4.91 -4.64
C GLY A 76 -20.11 -3.48 -4.29
N PHE A 77 -19.43 -3.28 -3.16
CA PHE A 77 -18.77 -2.04 -2.78
C PHE A 77 -17.43 -2.37 -2.10
N PRO A 78 -16.33 -1.72 -2.49
CA PRO A 78 -15.02 -2.03 -1.93
C PRO A 78 -14.85 -1.38 -0.56
N LEU A 79 -14.35 -2.16 0.42
CA LEU A 79 -14.05 -1.70 1.77
C LEU A 79 -12.61 -1.23 1.89
N ARG A 80 -12.38 -0.24 2.75
CA ARG A 80 -11.02 0.25 3.03
C ARG A 80 -10.22 -0.80 3.79
N PHE A 81 -8.97 -1.01 3.41
CA PHE A 81 -8.05 -1.89 4.14
C PHE A 81 -6.66 -1.26 4.29
N PHE A 82 -5.98 -1.59 5.36
CA PHE A 82 -4.57 -1.27 5.52
C PHE A 82 -3.79 -2.45 6.12
N VAL A 83 -2.51 -2.54 5.73
CA VAL A 83 -1.58 -3.58 6.15
C VAL A 83 -0.28 -2.92 6.54
N LYS A 84 0.28 -3.29 7.70
CA LYS A 84 1.65 -2.89 8.03
C LYS A 84 2.63 -3.76 7.26
N VAL A 85 3.61 -3.14 6.61
CA VAL A 85 4.66 -3.80 5.85
C VAL A 85 6.02 -3.25 6.26
N ASP A 86 6.86 -4.13 6.79
CA ASP A 86 8.25 -3.82 7.17
C ASP A 86 9.20 -4.51 6.17
N ILE A 87 10.04 -3.72 5.51
CA ILE A 87 10.96 -4.17 4.45
C ILE A 87 12.37 -3.72 4.81
N THR A 88 13.35 -4.62 4.77
CA THR A 88 14.76 -4.23 4.98
C THR A 88 15.26 -3.35 3.83
N LYS A 89 16.38 -2.63 4.04
CA LYS A 89 17.02 -1.88 2.94
C LYS A 89 17.37 -2.73 1.72
N ASN A 90 17.55 -4.03 1.89
CA ASN A 90 17.88 -4.96 0.82
C ASN A 90 16.65 -5.55 0.12
N GLY A 91 15.44 -5.09 0.45
CA GLY A 91 14.19 -5.58 -0.14
C GLY A 91 13.72 -6.91 0.45
N SER A 92 14.35 -7.39 1.54
CA SER A 92 13.91 -8.60 2.22
C SER A 92 12.78 -8.30 3.19
N LEU A 93 11.84 -9.23 3.27
CA LEU A 93 10.77 -9.19 4.28
C LEU A 93 11.35 -9.30 5.68
N ILE A 94 10.93 -8.40 6.56
CA ILE A 94 10.95 -8.69 7.99
C ILE A 94 9.61 -9.36 8.27
N ASP A 95 9.64 -10.69 8.35
CA ASP A 95 8.45 -11.47 8.67
C ASP A 95 8.14 -11.28 10.16
N THR A 96 7.51 -10.16 10.48
CA THR A 96 6.82 -10.04 11.74
C THR A 96 5.47 -10.74 11.56
N GLU A 97 5.27 -11.86 12.26
CA GLU A 97 3.96 -12.55 12.39
C GLU A 97 2.82 -11.61 12.86
N THR A 98 3.13 -10.36 13.18
CA THR A 98 2.24 -9.29 13.63
C THR A 98 1.94 -8.25 12.54
N SER A 99 2.15 -8.56 11.25
CA SER A 99 1.64 -7.72 10.15
C SER A 99 0.11 -7.76 10.14
N ASN A 100 -0.51 -6.89 10.93
CA ASN A 100 -1.95 -6.85 11.17
C ASN A 100 -2.68 -6.32 9.93
N PHE A 101 -3.10 -7.21 9.04
CA PHE A 101 -4.12 -6.88 8.04
C PHE A 101 -5.36 -6.37 8.77
N THR A 102 -5.84 -5.20 8.38
CA THR A 102 -7.06 -4.61 8.93
C THR A 102 -7.93 -4.15 7.77
N ILE A 103 -9.22 -4.49 7.82
CA ILE A 103 -10.23 -3.99 6.89
C ILE A 103 -11.31 -3.26 7.67
N GLU A 104 -12.00 -2.33 7.00
CA GLU A 104 -13.04 -1.51 7.57
C GLU A 104 -14.04 -2.38 8.34
N PRO A 105 -14.12 -2.23 9.68
CA PRO A 105 -15.04 -2.98 10.48
C PRO A 105 -16.42 -2.36 10.31
N LEU A 106 -17.42 -3.23 10.15
CA LEU A 106 -18.81 -2.80 10.13
C LEU A 106 -19.29 -2.35 11.53
N ILE A 107 -18.63 -2.82 12.60
CA ILE A 107 -19.06 -2.62 14.00
C ILE A 107 -18.27 -1.51 14.71
N ASN A 108 -16.93 -1.54 14.69
CA ASN A 108 -16.10 -0.55 15.39
C ASN A 108 -15.50 0.50 14.44
N LYS A 109 -16.38 1.31 13.84
CA LYS A 109 -16.01 2.30 12.83
C LYS A 109 -15.03 3.36 13.36
N GLU A 110 -15.23 3.84 14.59
CA GLU A 110 -14.41 4.93 15.15
C GLU A 110 -12.93 4.55 15.28
N TRP A 111 -12.63 3.36 15.82
CA TRP A 111 -11.26 2.88 15.94
C TRP A 111 -10.59 2.77 14.56
N PHE A 112 -11.32 2.23 13.58
CA PHE A 112 -10.78 2.09 12.23
C PHE A 112 -10.51 3.43 11.58
N GLU A 113 -11.45 4.38 11.66
CA GLU A 113 -11.23 5.74 11.13
C GLU A 113 -10.01 6.41 11.76
N LYS A 114 -9.83 6.25 13.08
CA LYS A 114 -8.66 6.77 13.78
C LYS A 114 -7.36 6.17 13.25
N LYS A 115 -7.30 4.84 13.08
CA LYS A 115 -6.12 4.14 12.55
C LYS A 115 -5.87 4.45 11.08
N TRP A 116 -6.91 4.46 10.27
CA TRP A 116 -6.85 4.85 8.86
C TRP A 116 -6.28 6.25 8.70
N LYS A 117 -6.81 7.25 9.43
CA LYS A 117 -6.31 8.63 9.36
C LYS A 117 -4.86 8.75 9.83
N ALA A 118 -4.45 7.97 10.82
CA ALA A 118 -3.09 7.98 11.32
C ALA A 118 -2.10 7.35 10.33
N ASN A 119 -2.49 6.25 9.67
CA ASN A 119 -1.56 5.39 8.93
C ASN A 119 -1.66 5.55 7.40
N CYS A 120 -2.81 5.99 6.88
CA CYS A 120 -3.11 6.06 5.45
C CYS A 120 -3.24 7.48 4.91
N LYS A 121 -2.91 8.49 5.72
CA LYS A 121 -2.83 9.88 5.26
C LYS A 121 -1.54 10.04 4.45
N LYS A 122 -1.67 10.26 3.15
CA LYS A 122 -0.54 10.59 2.29
C LYS A 122 0.06 11.91 2.78
N ASN A 123 1.35 11.93 3.11
CA ASN A 123 2.07 13.18 3.28
C ASN A 123 2.16 13.79 1.87
N ASN A 124 1.37 14.85 1.63
CA ASN A 124 1.50 15.67 0.42
C ASN A 124 2.69 16.60 0.54
#